data_AF-A0A8S3VGR1-F1
#
_entry.id   AF-A0A8S3VGR1-F1
#
_cell.length_a   1.000
_cell.length_b   1.000
_cell.length_c   1.000
_cell.angle_alpha   90.00
_cell.angle_beta   90.00
_cell.angle_gamma   90.00
#
_symmetry.space_group_name_H-M   'P 1'
#
loop_
_entity.id
_entity.type
_entity.pdbx_description
1 polymer ?
#
loop_
_entity_poly.entity_id
_entity_poly.type
_entity_poly.pdbx_seq_one_letter_code
_entity_poly.pdbx_strand_id
1 'polypeptide(L)'
;MPTKFVPLELQLAKRVVEKKKIVTIEELNDMNNQNEKMSLDSEQLKLFLKINHALGKLIYFDETGLRDKVIIDPVFLVHVLRSIVTEEQFWPKSLLEIFKALKETGKLMKKDLFEIWKQDGFRYILEHKDYIVEMLVHLDILCRQKDDENGAEFF
;
A
#
# COMPACT_ATOMS: atom_id res chain seq x y z
N MET A 1 20.71 15.65 -3.42
CA MET A 1 19.72 15.07 -4.34
C MET A 1 19.94 15.64 -5.74
N PRO A 2 19.79 14.85 -6.82
CA PRO A 2 19.85 15.36 -8.19
C PRO A 2 18.75 16.41 -8.43
N THR A 3 19.11 17.56 -9.01
CA THR A 3 18.15 18.66 -9.31
C THR A 3 17.01 18.25 -10.23
N LYS A 4 17.24 17.24 -11.09
CA LYS A 4 16.22 16.68 -11.98
C LYS A 4 15.07 15.96 -11.26
N PHE A 5 15.25 15.56 -9.99
CA PHE A 5 14.20 14.86 -9.24
C PHE A 5 13.14 15.82 -8.68
N VAL A 6 13.53 17.07 -8.43
CA VAL A 6 12.71 18.07 -7.75
C VAL A 6 11.35 18.31 -8.42
N PRO A 7 11.23 18.42 -9.76
CA PRO A 7 9.93 18.64 -10.40
C PRO A 7 8.93 17.52 -10.12
N LEU A 8 9.37 16.26 -10.23
CA LEU A 8 8.52 15.10 -9.97
C LEU A 8 8.19 15.00 -8.47
N GLU A 9 9.14 15.25 -7.57
CA GLU A 9 8.86 15.30 -6.12
C GLU A 9 7.77 16.34 -5.79
N LEU A 10 7.84 17.54 -6.39
CA LEU A 10 6.85 18.58 -6.18
C LEU A 10 5.47 18.19 -6.71
N GLN A 11 5.39 17.49 -7.85
CA GLN A 11 4.12 16.99 -8.38
C GLN A 11 3.53 15.90 -7.47
N LEU A 12 4.35 14.95 -7.00
CA LEU A 12 3.91 13.93 -6.05
C LEU A 12 3.41 14.56 -4.75
N ALA A 13 4.12 15.55 -4.21
CA ALA A 13 3.69 16.27 -3.01
C ALA A 13 2.32 16.94 -3.20
N LYS A 14 2.04 17.52 -4.38
CA LYS A 14 0.70 18.08 -4.70
C LYS A 14 -0.37 17.00 -4.66
N ARG A 15 -0.11 15.81 -5.22
CA ARG A 15 -1.06 14.68 -5.19
C ARG A 15 -1.36 14.22 -3.76
N VAL A 16 -0.37 14.21 -2.89
CA VAL A 16 -0.57 13.91 -1.46
C VAL A 16 -1.49 14.93 -0.79
N VAL A 17 -1.32 16.23 -1.08
CA VAL A 17 -2.21 17.31 -0.60
C VAL A 17 -3.63 17.15 -1.14
N GLU A 18 -3.79 16.68 -2.38
CA GLU A 18 -5.06 16.30 -3.00
C GLU A 18 -5.65 14.98 -2.42
N LYS A 19 -5.08 14.46 -1.34
CA LYS A 19 -5.47 13.23 -0.63
C LYS A 19 -5.25 11.93 -1.41
N LYS A 20 -4.52 11.97 -2.54
CA LYS A 20 -4.13 10.75 -3.26
C LYS A 20 -2.98 10.05 -2.51
N LYS A 21 -3.14 8.75 -2.27
CA LYS A 21 -2.18 7.94 -1.49
C LYS A 21 -1.33 7.03 -2.37
N ILE A 22 -1.90 6.52 -3.44
CA ILE A 22 -1.28 5.59 -4.37
C ILE A 22 -1.43 6.14 -5.79
N VAL A 23 -0.38 6.00 -6.60
CA VAL A 23 -0.40 6.29 -8.03
C VAL A 23 0.06 5.05 -8.81
N THR A 24 -0.40 4.90 -10.03
CA THR A 24 0.14 3.88 -10.93
C THR A 24 1.45 4.34 -11.56
N ILE A 25 2.25 3.41 -12.08
CA ILE A 25 3.43 3.76 -12.87
C ILE A 25 3.07 4.53 -14.14
N GLU A 26 1.91 4.27 -14.74
CA GLU A 26 1.39 5.05 -15.88
C GLU A 26 1.16 6.51 -15.48
N GLU A 27 0.44 6.76 -14.40
CA GLU A 27 0.22 8.12 -13.88
C GLU A 27 1.54 8.82 -13.51
N LEU A 28 2.52 8.06 -12.98
CA LEU A 28 3.85 8.56 -12.66
C LEU A 28 4.61 8.99 -13.91
N ASN A 29 4.56 8.19 -14.98
CA ASN A 29 5.16 8.52 -16.26
C ASN A 29 4.51 9.76 -16.87
N ASP A 30 3.18 9.86 -16.82
CA ASP A 30 2.46 11.04 -17.29
C ASP A 30 2.92 12.30 -16.56
N MET A 31 3.02 12.24 -15.23
CA MET A 31 3.53 13.35 -14.40
C MET A 31 4.97 13.72 -14.76
N ASN A 32 5.86 12.73 -14.88
CA ASN A 32 7.25 12.90 -15.27
C ASN A 32 7.41 13.56 -16.65
N ASN A 33 6.51 13.27 -17.59
CA ASN A 33 6.53 13.80 -18.95
C ASN A 33 5.94 15.21 -19.08
N GLN A 34 5.25 15.74 -18.05
CA GLN A 34 4.73 17.12 -18.09
C GLN A 34 5.82 18.19 -18.21
N ASN A 35 7.07 17.85 -17.88
CA ASN A 35 8.20 18.77 -17.96
C ASN A 35 9.31 18.16 -18.81
N GLU A 36 9.14 18.16 -20.14
CA GLU A 36 10.02 17.50 -21.12
C GLU A 36 11.52 17.79 -20.93
N LYS A 37 11.90 18.96 -20.41
CA LYS A 37 13.31 19.34 -20.19
C LYS A 37 13.94 18.68 -18.97
N MET A 38 13.13 18.24 -18.02
CA MET A 38 13.56 17.63 -16.75
C MET A 38 12.96 16.24 -16.54
N SER A 39 12.33 15.65 -17.55
CA SER A 39 11.81 14.29 -17.48
C SER A 39 12.95 13.30 -17.25
N LEU A 40 12.65 12.31 -16.43
CA LEU A 40 13.54 11.20 -16.14
C LEU A 40 13.34 10.11 -17.19
N ASP A 41 14.41 9.58 -17.74
CA ASP A 41 14.33 8.34 -18.51
C ASP A 41 13.96 7.15 -17.60
N SER A 42 13.72 5.97 -18.20
CA SER A 42 13.29 4.78 -17.46
C SER A 42 14.25 4.38 -16.34
N GLU A 43 15.57 4.47 -16.57
CA GLU A 43 16.57 4.10 -15.56
C GLU A 43 16.66 5.16 -14.46
N GLN A 44 16.59 6.44 -14.83
CA GLN A 44 16.52 7.54 -13.88
C GLN A 44 15.25 7.50 -13.03
N LEU A 45 14.10 7.11 -13.60
CA LEU A 45 12.84 6.98 -12.87
C LEU A 45 12.88 5.82 -11.88
N LYS A 46 13.44 4.67 -12.29
CA LYS A 46 13.69 3.55 -11.36
C LYS A 46 14.62 3.97 -10.22
N LEU A 47 15.71 4.70 -10.53
CA LEU A 47 16.64 5.21 -9.53
C LEU A 47 15.95 6.21 -8.59
N PHE A 48 15.10 7.09 -9.13
CA PHE A 48 14.27 8.01 -8.35
C PHE A 48 13.39 7.26 -7.36
N LEU A 49 12.68 6.22 -7.81
CA LEU A 49 11.80 5.42 -6.96
C LEU A 49 12.59 4.71 -5.86
N LYS A 50 13.71 4.07 -6.19
CA LYS A 50 14.56 3.37 -5.22
C LYS A 50 15.14 4.31 -4.17
N ILE A 51 15.64 5.48 -4.56
CA ILE A 51 16.19 6.47 -3.63
C ILE A 51 15.10 7.01 -2.72
N ASN A 52 13.95 7.42 -3.27
CA ASN A 52 12.87 7.98 -2.46
C ASN A 52 12.21 6.94 -1.54
N HIS A 53 12.18 5.67 -1.97
CA HIS A 53 11.79 4.55 -1.12
C HIS A 53 12.74 4.38 0.07
N ALA A 54 14.05 4.33 -0.19
CA ALA A 54 15.05 4.20 0.86
C ALA A 54 15.05 5.37 1.86
N LEU A 55 14.64 6.56 1.41
CA LEU A 55 14.48 7.74 2.26
C LEU A 55 13.14 7.78 3.01
N GLY A 56 12.25 6.81 2.80
CA GLY A 56 10.92 6.78 3.40
C GLY A 56 10.00 7.90 2.92
N LYS A 57 10.27 8.49 1.74
CA LYS A 57 9.42 9.53 1.14
C LYS A 57 8.23 8.95 0.36
N LEU A 58 8.39 7.74 -0.17
CA LEU A 58 7.37 6.95 -0.83
C LEU A 58 7.63 5.47 -0.56
N ILE A 59 6.70 4.59 -0.94
CA ILE A 59 6.90 3.14 -0.88
C ILE A 59 6.76 2.58 -2.29
N TYR A 60 7.81 1.88 -2.73
CA TYR A 60 7.87 1.24 -4.03
C TYR A 60 8.60 -0.09 -3.89
N PHE A 61 8.07 -1.08 -4.58
CA PHE A 61 8.49 -2.47 -4.57
C PHE A 61 8.81 -2.86 -6.02
N ASP A 62 10.03 -3.33 -6.28
CA ASP A 62 10.49 -3.77 -7.61
C ASP A 62 10.16 -5.26 -7.87
N GLU A 63 9.06 -5.73 -7.28
CA GLU A 63 8.61 -7.12 -7.30
C GLU A 63 7.36 -7.32 -8.16
N THR A 64 7.22 -8.51 -8.75
CA THR A 64 6.04 -8.89 -9.53
C THR A 64 4.77 -8.77 -8.69
N GLY A 65 3.74 -8.11 -9.23
CA GLY A 65 2.48 -7.86 -8.52
C GLY A 65 2.45 -6.58 -7.68
N LEU A 66 3.61 -5.97 -7.41
CA LEU A 66 3.71 -4.72 -6.65
C LEU A 66 4.31 -3.56 -7.45
N ARG A 67 5.08 -3.85 -8.50
CA ARG A 67 5.78 -2.85 -9.33
C ARG A 67 4.88 -1.80 -9.97
N ASP A 68 3.62 -2.10 -10.24
CA ASP A 68 2.73 -1.23 -11.03
C ASP A 68 2.17 -0.04 -10.24
N LYS A 69 2.40 0.01 -8.92
CA LYS A 69 1.89 1.04 -8.03
C LYS A 69 2.96 1.58 -7.10
N VAL A 70 2.83 2.86 -6.77
CA VAL A 70 3.70 3.58 -5.85
C VAL A 70 2.82 4.23 -4.78
N ILE A 71 3.11 3.96 -3.51
CA ILE A 71 2.48 4.66 -2.40
C ILE A 71 3.25 5.97 -2.20
N ILE A 72 2.62 7.09 -2.55
CA ILE A 72 3.23 8.42 -2.52
C ILE A 72 3.07 9.12 -1.17
N ASP A 73 2.21 8.57 -0.30
CA ASP A 73 2.05 8.99 1.09
C ASP A 73 2.35 7.80 2.03
N PRO A 74 3.58 7.71 2.57
CA PRO A 74 3.98 6.62 3.47
C PRO A 74 3.11 6.47 4.72
N VAL A 75 2.42 7.53 5.17
CA VAL A 75 1.49 7.46 6.31
C VAL A 75 0.37 6.46 6.03
N PHE A 76 0.02 6.24 4.77
CA PHE A 76 -0.95 5.23 4.36
C PHE A 76 -0.62 3.82 4.88
N LEU A 77 0.66 3.41 4.91
CA LEU A 77 1.04 2.11 5.48
C LEU A 77 0.71 2.01 6.98
N VAL A 78 0.86 3.11 7.72
CA VAL A 78 0.49 3.17 9.15
C VAL A 78 -1.00 2.95 9.33
N HIS A 79 -1.83 3.49 8.44
CA HIS A 79 -3.26 3.26 8.45
C HIS A 79 -3.62 1.80 8.14
N VAL A 80 -2.94 1.19 7.17
CA VAL A 80 -3.09 -0.24 6.85
C VAL A 80 -2.75 -1.09 8.09
N LEU A 81 -1.59 -0.87 8.71
CA LEU A 81 -1.18 -1.59 9.91
C LEU A 81 -2.18 -1.41 11.05
N ARG A 82 -2.60 -0.17 11.30
CA ARG A 82 -3.61 0.17 12.31
C ARG A 82 -4.90 -0.62 12.09
N SER A 83 -5.33 -0.84 10.85
CA SER A 83 -6.55 -1.61 10.59
C SER A 83 -6.48 -3.06 11.08
N ILE A 84 -5.28 -3.62 11.22
CA ILE A 84 -5.06 -5.01 11.64
C ILE A 84 -4.77 -5.10 13.14
N VAL A 85 -3.97 -4.18 13.68
CA VAL A 85 -3.45 -4.27 15.06
C VAL A 85 -4.27 -3.51 16.11
N THR A 86 -5.25 -2.70 15.70
CA THR A 86 -6.03 -1.89 16.66
C THR A 86 -6.85 -2.78 17.59
N GLU A 87 -6.83 -2.47 18.90
CA GLU A 87 -7.55 -3.22 19.92
C GLU A 87 -9.06 -3.33 19.64
N GLU A 88 -9.62 -4.50 19.96
CA GLU A 88 -11.03 -4.88 19.74
C GLU A 88 -12.04 -3.85 20.28
N GLN A 89 -11.70 -3.14 21.37
CA GLN A 89 -12.57 -2.14 22.00
C GLN A 89 -12.88 -0.93 21.10
N PHE A 90 -12.06 -0.67 20.08
CA PHE A 90 -12.26 0.42 19.14
C PHE A 90 -13.03 0.01 17.88
N TRP A 91 -13.46 -1.25 17.79
CA TRP A 91 -14.14 -1.79 16.62
C TRP A 91 -15.64 -2.03 16.86
N PRO A 92 -16.46 -1.96 15.81
CA PRO A 92 -17.86 -2.33 15.90
C PRO A 92 -18.06 -3.77 16.37
N LYS A 93 -19.14 -4.02 17.11
CA LYS A 93 -19.49 -5.35 17.62
C LYS A 93 -19.56 -6.44 16.54
N SER A 94 -19.90 -6.05 15.31
CA SER A 94 -19.98 -6.97 14.16
C SER A 94 -18.65 -7.59 13.75
N LEU A 95 -17.51 -7.01 14.16
CA LEU A 95 -16.17 -7.51 13.85
C LEU A 95 -15.53 -8.27 15.02
N LEU A 96 -16.19 -8.35 16.19
CA LEU A 96 -15.60 -8.95 17.39
C LEU A 96 -15.20 -10.41 17.18
N GLU A 97 -16.02 -11.20 16.48
CA GLU A 97 -15.69 -12.61 16.21
C GLU A 97 -14.43 -12.75 15.33
N ILE A 98 -14.23 -11.83 14.38
CA ILE A 98 -13.02 -11.79 13.54
C ILE A 98 -11.79 -11.50 14.42
N PHE A 99 -11.85 -10.46 15.25
CA PHE A 99 -10.73 -10.09 16.12
C PHE A 99 -10.43 -11.13 17.19
N LYS A 100 -11.46 -11.78 17.72
CA LYS A 100 -11.32 -12.89 18.65
C LYS A 100 -10.61 -14.07 17.99
N ALA A 101 -11.04 -14.48 16.80
CA ALA A 101 -10.39 -15.54 16.03
C ALA A 101 -8.92 -15.19 15.72
N LEU A 102 -8.64 -13.96 15.29
CA LEU A 102 -7.28 -13.48 15.03
C LEU A 102 -6.42 -13.54 16.30
N LYS A 103 -6.94 -13.12 17.46
CA LYS A 103 -6.22 -13.13 18.74
C LYS A 103 -5.96 -14.55 19.26
N GLU A 104 -6.90 -15.46 19.05
CA GLU A 104 -6.81 -16.85 19.53
C GLU A 104 -5.94 -17.73 18.63
N THR A 105 -5.99 -17.52 17.32
CA THR A 105 -5.38 -18.43 16.33
C THR A 105 -4.24 -17.82 15.52
N GLY A 106 -4.14 -16.48 15.49
CA GLY A 106 -3.27 -15.76 14.57
C GLY A 106 -3.71 -15.82 13.11
N LYS A 107 -4.89 -16.40 12.81
CA LYS A 107 -5.38 -16.61 11.44
C LYS A 107 -6.40 -15.57 11.04
N LEU A 108 -6.37 -15.17 9.77
CA LEU A 108 -7.34 -14.25 9.20
C LEU A 108 -7.68 -14.66 7.76
N MET A 109 -8.96 -14.69 7.40
CA MET A 109 -9.31 -14.89 5.99
C MET A 109 -9.19 -13.57 5.23
N LYS A 110 -8.88 -13.64 3.93
CA LYS A 110 -8.88 -12.45 3.08
C LYS A 110 -10.19 -11.65 3.13
N LYS A 111 -11.33 -12.35 3.21
CA LYS A 111 -12.64 -11.70 3.33
C LYS A 111 -12.76 -10.91 4.64
N ASP A 112 -12.14 -11.36 5.72
CA ASP A 112 -12.20 -10.69 7.02
C ASP A 112 -11.43 -9.35 6.97
N LEU A 113 -10.26 -9.32 6.31
CA LEU A 113 -9.55 -8.07 6.01
C LEU A 113 -10.44 -7.09 5.24
N PHE A 114 -11.19 -7.59 4.26
CA PHE A 114 -12.06 -6.73 3.46
C PHE A 114 -13.25 -6.22 4.27
N GLU A 115 -13.79 -7.00 5.21
CA GLU A 115 -14.84 -6.53 6.13
C GLU A 115 -14.31 -5.45 7.09
N ILE A 116 -13.07 -5.59 7.57
CA ILE A 116 -12.38 -4.57 8.36
C ILE A 116 -12.21 -3.28 7.54
N TRP A 117 -11.83 -3.38 6.27
CA TRP A 117 -11.62 -2.22 5.40
C TRP A 117 -12.90 -1.57 4.87
N LYS A 118 -14.08 -2.18 5.07
CA LYS A 118 -15.37 -1.51 4.78
C LYS A 118 -15.72 -0.43 5.79
N GLN A 119 -15.09 -0.39 6.96
CA GLN A 119 -15.35 0.64 7.95
C GLN A 119 -14.93 2.01 7.42
N ASP A 120 -15.67 3.07 7.76
CA ASP A 120 -15.51 4.41 7.17
C ASP A 120 -14.07 4.95 7.31
N GLY A 121 -13.36 4.59 8.39
CA GLY A 121 -11.97 4.99 8.63
C GLY A 121 -10.91 4.31 7.75
N PHE A 122 -11.29 3.27 7.00
CA PHE A 122 -10.39 2.43 6.20
C PHE A 122 -10.86 2.20 4.76
N ARG A 123 -11.99 2.80 4.36
CA ARG A 123 -12.62 2.58 3.05
C ARG A 123 -11.70 2.87 1.86
N TYR A 124 -10.79 3.83 1.97
CA TYR A 124 -9.79 4.17 0.94
C TYR A 124 -8.73 3.07 0.77
N ILE A 125 -8.53 2.18 1.74
CA ILE A 125 -7.68 0.99 1.61
C ILE A 125 -8.35 -0.03 0.69
N LEU A 126 -9.69 -0.15 0.78
CA LEU A 126 -10.48 -1.13 0.03
C LEU A 126 -10.34 -0.95 -1.49
N GLU A 127 -10.13 0.27 -1.97
CA GLU A 127 -9.88 0.58 -3.40
C GLU A 127 -8.63 -0.11 -3.96
N HIS A 128 -7.69 -0.47 -3.08
CA HIS A 128 -6.43 -1.10 -3.44
C HIS A 128 -6.23 -2.46 -2.76
N LYS A 129 -7.30 -3.03 -2.21
CA LYS A 129 -7.27 -4.19 -1.29
C LYS A 129 -6.33 -5.33 -1.70
N ASP A 130 -6.34 -5.76 -2.96
CA ASP A 130 -5.52 -6.89 -3.41
C ASP A 130 -4.03 -6.50 -3.43
N TYR A 131 -3.70 -5.31 -3.93
CA TYR A 131 -2.33 -4.76 -3.87
C TYR A 131 -1.84 -4.62 -2.42
N ILE A 132 -2.72 -4.22 -1.50
CA ILE A 132 -2.37 -4.09 -0.07
C ILE A 132 -2.10 -5.45 0.56
N VAL A 133 -2.90 -6.47 0.22
CA VAL A 133 -2.65 -7.84 0.68
C VAL A 133 -1.30 -8.33 0.17
N GLU A 134 -1.00 -8.18 -1.12
CA GLU A 134 0.31 -8.56 -1.68
C GLU A 134 1.45 -7.83 -0.98
N MET A 135 1.28 -6.55 -0.68
CA MET A 135 2.29 -5.74 0.01
C MET A 135 2.51 -6.23 1.44
N LEU A 136 1.44 -6.53 2.18
CA LEU A 136 1.55 -7.04 3.55
C LEU A 136 2.22 -8.41 3.60
N VAL A 137 1.98 -9.25 2.59
CA VAL A 137 2.68 -10.53 2.44
C VAL A 137 4.16 -10.31 2.12
N HIS A 138 4.49 -9.40 1.20
CA HIS A 138 5.88 -9.07 0.86
C HIS A 138 6.66 -8.50 2.04
N LEU A 139 5.99 -7.79 2.94
CA LEU A 139 6.59 -7.22 4.17
C LEU A 139 6.62 -8.21 5.35
N ASP A 140 6.28 -9.49 5.14
CA ASP A 140 6.17 -10.53 6.18
C ASP A 140 5.23 -10.16 7.35
N ILE A 141 4.26 -9.28 7.10
CA ILE A 141 3.22 -8.93 8.07
C ILE A 141 2.11 -9.99 8.05
N LEU A 142 1.80 -10.52 6.86
CA LEU A 142 0.86 -11.62 6.65
C LEU A 142 1.60 -12.79 6.00
N CYS A 143 1.26 -14.01 6.38
CA CYS A 143 1.87 -15.21 5.83
C CYS A 143 0.80 -16.04 5.14
N ARG A 144 0.95 -16.31 3.84
CA ARG A 144 0.03 -17.25 3.18
C ARG A 144 0.22 -18.64 3.78
N GLN A 145 -0.88 -19.23 4.24
CA GLN A 145 -0.85 -20.65 4.59
C GLN A 145 -0.57 -21.45 3.31
N LYS A 146 0.36 -22.41 3.37
CA LYS A 146 0.55 -23.38 2.28
C LYS A 146 -0.78 -24.11 2.10
N ASP A 147 -1.33 -24.06 0.88
CA ASP A 147 -2.65 -24.57 0.50
C ASP A 147 -3.19 -25.67 1.44
N ASP A 148 -4.19 -25.34 2.27
CA ASP A 148 -5.14 -26.36 2.71
C ASP A 148 -5.98 -26.70 1.47
N GLU A 149 -6.19 -27.99 1.20
CA GLU A 149 -6.82 -28.60 0.01
C GLU A 149 -8.22 -28.05 -0.39
N ASN A 150 -8.73 -27.05 0.31
CA ASN A 150 -10.08 -26.47 0.18
C ASN A 150 -10.14 -25.08 -0.52
N GLY A 151 -9.01 -24.54 -1.01
CA GLY A 151 -9.02 -23.33 -1.85
C GLY A 151 -9.44 -22.02 -1.14
N ALA A 152 -9.35 -21.97 0.18
CA ALA A 152 -9.62 -20.76 0.97
C ALA A 152 -8.32 -19.96 1.21
N GLU A 153 -8.33 -18.67 0.88
CA GLU A 153 -7.18 -17.77 1.06
C GLU A 153 -7.07 -17.30 2.54
N PHE A 154 -6.28 -18.04 3.32
CA PHE A 154 -5.93 -17.72 4.72
C PHE A 154 -4.57 -17.02 4.82
N PHE A 155 -4.46 -16.13 5.81
CA PHE A 155 -3.24 -15.47 6.26
C PHE A 155 -2.99 -15.73 7.75
#